data_AF-X1J578-F1
#
_entry.id   AF-X1J578-F1
#
_cell.length_a   1.000
_cell.length_b   1.000
_cell.length_c   1.000
_cell.angle_alpha   90.00
_cell.angle_beta   90.00
_cell.angle_gamma   90.00
#
_symmetry.space_group_name_H-M   'P 1'
#
loop_
_entity.id
_entity.type
_entity.pdbx_description
1 polymer ?
#
loop_
_entity_poly.entity_id
_entity_poly.type
_entity_poly.pdbx_seq_one_letter_code
_entity_poly.pdbx_strand_id
1 'polypeptide(L)'
;DIQTQYFSIRQRTKWDREKEEEVVIGYQVTNKVIAKIRDIGKVGIIIDAVAEAGGDLTRIDNLSFSVDDPSAYYEEARQKAMADVKAKAEQLAELAGVTLGKPTYVSEGAQPPIYKDIAYEMEMAGGPIPMPAPAPPPISPGEMEVSLTVQVAYAILE
;
A
#
# COMPACT_ATOMS: atom_id res chain seq x y z
N ASP A 1 10.07 -6.28 -11.85
CA ASP A 1 9.47 -7.63 -11.91
C ASP A 1 8.04 -7.53 -12.41
N ILE A 2 7.55 -8.51 -13.18
CA ILE A 2 6.20 -8.48 -13.76
C ILE A 2 5.52 -9.82 -13.50
N GLN A 3 4.27 -9.78 -13.04
CA GLN A 3 3.46 -10.96 -12.75
C GLN A 3 2.04 -10.81 -13.29
N THR A 4 1.55 -11.81 -14.02
CA THR A 4 0.15 -11.88 -14.45
C THR A 4 -0.76 -12.17 -13.25
N GLN A 5 -1.77 -11.33 -13.07
CA GLN A 5 -2.80 -11.49 -12.03
C GLN A 5 -4.09 -12.08 -12.59
N TYR A 6 -4.42 -11.76 -13.84
CA TYR A 6 -5.63 -12.24 -14.47
C TYR A 6 -5.41 -12.39 -15.97
N PHE A 7 -5.87 -13.50 -16.52
CA PHE A 7 -5.91 -13.73 -17.95
C PHE A 7 -7.24 -14.36 -18.30
N SER A 8 -7.96 -13.78 -19.25
CA SER A 8 -9.21 -14.35 -19.75
C SER A 8 -9.35 -14.14 -21.23
N ILE A 9 -9.97 -15.12 -21.89
CA ILE A 9 -10.38 -15.03 -23.28
C ILE A 9 -11.89 -15.24 -23.29
N ARG A 10 -12.62 -14.30 -23.87
CA ARG A 10 -14.07 -14.37 -24.02
C ARG A 10 -14.43 -14.29 -25.48
N GLN A 11 -15.29 -15.19 -25.91
CA GLN A 11 -15.90 -15.09 -27.23
C GLN A 11 -16.78 -13.82 -27.29
N ARG A 12 -16.72 -13.12 -28.42
CA ARG A 12 -17.61 -12.01 -28.74
C ARG A 12 -18.53 -12.47 -29.86
N THR A 13 -19.83 -12.43 -29.59
CA THR A 13 -20.88 -12.74 -30.56
C THR A 13 -21.60 -11.47 -30.98
N LYS A 14 -22.21 -11.52 -32.16
CA LYS A 14 -23.14 -10.52 -32.66
C LYS A 14 -24.37 -11.27 -33.15
N TRP A 15 -25.54 -10.78 -32.76
CA TRP A 15 -26.80 -11.30 -33.27
C TRP A 15 -26.95 -10.98 -34.77
N ASP A 16 -27.14 -12.01 -35.59
CA ASP A 16 -27.52 -11.91 -36.99
C ASP A 16 -29.05 -11.95 -37.10
N ARG A 17 -29.65 -10.84 -37.52
CA ARG A 17 -31.11 -10.69 -37.62
C ARG A 17 -31.71 -11.44 -38.81
N GLU A 18 -30.94 -11.72 -39.85
CA GLU A 18 -31.45 -12.41 -41.05
C GLU A 18 -31.49 -13.92 -40.84
N LYS A 19 -30.55 -14.44 -40.05
CA LYS A 19 -30.44 -15.88 -39.74
C LYS A 19 -31.02 -16.27 -38.38
N GLU A 20 -31.46 -15.28 -37.60
CA GLU A 20 -31.96 -15.46 -36.23
C GLU A 20 -30.99 -16.27 -35.33
N GLU A 21 -29.68 -16.01 -35.45
CA GLU A 21 -28.64 -16.72 -34.71
C GLU A 21 -27.55 -15.79 -34.13
N GLU A 22 -26.84 -16.25 -33.09
CA GLU A 22 -25.62 -15.60 -32.62
C GLU A 22 -24.41 -16.04 -33.45
N VAL A 23 -23.80 -15.08 -34.16
CA VAL A 23 -22.59 -15.34 -34.94
C VAL A 23 -21.37 -14.89 -34.14
N VAL A 24 -20.35 -15.75 -34.05
CA VAL A 24 -19.07 -15.40 -33.44
C VAL A 24 -18.34 -14.40 -34.32
N ILE A 25 -18.06 -13.22 -33.77
CA ILE A 25 -17.36 -12.14 -34.49
C ILE A 25 -15.91 -11.97 -34.04
N GLY A 26 -15.48 -12.70 -33.00
CA GLY A 26 -14.10 -12.73 -32.56
C GLY A 26 -13.94 -13.12 -31.11
N TYR A 27 -12.76 -12.84 -30.57
CA TYR A 27 -12.41 -13.09 -29.17
C TYR A 27 -11.83 -11.83 -28.57
N GLN A 28 -12.20 -11.55 -27.33
CA GLN A 28 -11.63 -10.50 -26.52
C GLN A 28 -10.73 -11.15 -25.47
N VAL A 29 -9.46 -10.73 -25.44
CA VAL A 29 -8.51 -11.14 -24.41
C VAL A 29 -8.34 -10.00 -23.41
N THR A 30 -8.43 -10.33 -22.13
CA THR A 30 -8.07 -9.42 -21.04
C THR A 30 -6.90 -10.02 -20.29
N ASN A 31 -5.80 -9.29 -20.20
CA ASN A 31 -4.63 -9.64 -19.40
C ASN A 31 -4.35 -8.50 -18.42
N LYS A 32 -4.34 -8.80 -17.12
CA LYS A 32 -3.94 -7.88 -16.05
C LYS A 32 -2.63 -8.36 -15.48
N VAL A 33 -1.64 -7.47 -15.47
CA VAL A 33 -0.33 -7.71 -14.86
C VAL A 33 -0.09 -6.71 -13.74
N ILE A 34 0.72 -7.11 -12.75
CA ILE A 34 1.31 -6.22 -11.76
C ILE A 34 2.79 -6.13 -12.05
N ALA A 35 3.32 -4.91 -12.11
CA ALA A 35 4.74 -4.64 -12.25
C ALA A 35 5.29 -4.01 -10.97
N LYS A 36 6.32 -4.61 -10.37
CA LYS A 36 7.10 -4.01 -9.28
C LYS A 36 8.27 -3.22 -9.87
N ILE A 37 8.26 -1.91 -9.62
CA ILE A 37 9.31 -0.97 -10.01
C ILE A 37 10.07 -0.57 -8.74
N ARG A 38 11.37 -0.88 -8.70
CA ARG A 38 12.22 -0.56 -7.52
C ARG A 38 12.87 0.82 -7.60
N ASP A 39 13.13 1.29 -8.81
CA ASP A 39 13.72 2.60 -9.05
C ASP A 39 12.59 3.62 -9.25
N ILE A 40 12.26 4.35 -8.18
CA ILE A 40 11.17 5.34 -8.18
C ILE A 40 11.39 6.42 -9.23
N GLY A 41 12.66 6.81 -9.49
CA GLY A 41 13.01 7.81 -10.50
C GLY A 41 12.66 7.40 -11.93
N LYS A 42 12.43 6.10 -12.17
CA LYS A 42 12.04 5.57 -13.48
C LYS A 42 10.54 5.38 -13.65
N VAL A 43 9.73 5.56 -12.62
CA VAL A 43 8.29 5.22 -12.66
C VAL A 43 7.58 6.01 -13.76
N GLY A 44 7.83 7.31 -13.89
CA GLY A 44 7.22 8.15 -14.94
C GLY A 44 7.54 7.64 -16.35
N ILE A 45 8.83 7.42 -16.64
CA ILE A 45 9.29 6.90 -17.94
C ILE A 45 8.67 5.52 -18.25
N ILE A 46 8.55 4.65 -17.23
CA ILE A 46 7.95 3.33 -17.41
C ILE A 46 6.45 3.43 -17.71
N ILE A 47 5.73 4.32 -17.03
CA ILE A 47 4.31 4.56 -17.28
C ILE A 47 4.09 5.08 -18.70
N ASP A 48 4.88 6.06 -19.14
CA ASP A 48 4.82 6.60 -20.49
C ASP A 48 5.08 5.51 -21.54
N ALA A 49 6.11 4.69 -21.34
CA ALA A 49 6.43 3.58 -22.24
C ALA A 49 5.33 2.51 -22.30
N VAL A 50 4.64 2.25 -21.17
CA VAL A 50 3.51 1.32 -21.12
C VAL A 50 2.29 1.90 -21.85
N ALA A 51 2.01 3.19 -21.67
CA ALA A 51 0.92 3.87 -22.36
C ALA A 51 1.16 3.90 -23.88
N GLU A 52 2.38 4.20 -24.31
CA GLU A 52 2.78 4.22 -25.71
C GLU A 52 2.70 2.82 -26.35
N ALA A 53 3.31 1.81 -25.73
CA ALA A 53 3.30 0.44 -26.25
C ALA A 53 1.90 -0.19 -26.24
N GLY A 54 1.09 0.19 -25.26
CA GLY A 54 -0.23 -0.37 -25.00
C GLY A 54 -1.37 0.28 -25.80
N GLY A 55 -1.15 1.49 -26.32
CA GLY A 55 -2.13 2.27 -27.06
C GLY A 55 -3.47 2.47 -26.33
N ASP A 56 -4.52 2.73 -27.09
CA ASP A 56 -5.86 3.09 -26.57
C ASP A 56 -6.54 2.00 -25.73
N LEU A 57 -6.06 0.76 -25.81
CA LEU A 57 -6.62 -0.41 -25.10
C LEU A 57 -5.97 -0.66 -23.73
N THR A 58 -4.89 0.05 -23.40
CA THR A 58 -4.21 -0.14 -22.12
C THR A 58 -4.78 0.74 -21.03
N ARG A 59 -4.90 0.17 -19.84
CA ARG A 59 -5.40 0.84 -18.65
C ARG A 59 -4.42 0.60 -17.51
N ILE A 60 -4.03 1.67 -16.83
CA ILE A 60 -3.24 1.63 -15.60
C ILE A 60 -4.22 1.88 -14.47
N ASP A 61 -4.65 0.81 -13.81
CA ASP A 61 -5.76 0.86 -12.83
C ASP A 61 -5.35 1.52 -11.51
N ASN A 62 -4.12 1.28 -11.04
CA ASN A 62 -3.65 1.73 -9.74
C ASN A 62 -2.13 1.88 -9.72
N LEU A 63 -1.64 2.91 -9.02
CA LEU A 63 -0.25 3.06 -8.60
C LEU A 63 -0.21 3.04 -7.08
N SER A 64 0.60 2.15 -6.51
CA SER A 64 0.83 2.10 -5.07
C SER A 64 2.32 1.98 -4.77
N PHE A 65 2.73 2.51 -3.62
CA PHE A 65 4.09 2.41 -3.14
C PHE A 65 4.14 1.47 -1.95
N SER A 66 5.25 0.76 -1.86
CA SER A 66 5.54 -0.13 -0.74
C SER A 66 7.04 -0.11 -0.46
N VAL A 67 7.41 -0.48 0.75
CA VAL A 67 8.80 -0.81 1.09
C VAL A 67 9.05 -2.25 0.65
N ASP A 68 10.11 -2.50 -0.14
CA ASP A 68 10.41 -3.84 -0.65
C ASP A 68 10.77 -4.82 0.47
N ASP A 69 11.54 -4.35 1.46
CA ASP A 69 11.84 -5.06 2.71
C ASP A 69 11.66 -4.13 3.92
N PRO A 70 10.53 -4.20 4.63
CA PRO A 70 10.28 -3.36 5.80
C PRO A 70 10.86 -3.93 7.10
N SER A 71 11.56 -5.09 7.07
CA SER A 71 11.95 -5.83 8.27
C SER A 71 12.79 -5.01 9.26
N ALA A 72 13.81 -4.31 8.76
CA ALA A 72 14.68 -3.47 9.57
C ALA A 72 13.92 -2.32 10.26
N TYR A 73 12.93 -1.72 9.58
CA TYR A 73 12.10 -0.66 10.17
C TYR A 73 11.16 -1.21 11.24
N TYR A 74 10.62 -2.42 11.04
CA TYR A 74 9.85 -3.09 12.08
C TYR A 74 10.72 -3.47 13.29
N GLU A 75 11.97 -3.87 13.10
CA GLU A 75 12.90 -4.11 14.21
C GLU A 75 13.14 -2.85 15.06
N GLU A 76 13.42 -1.73 14.41
CA GLU A 76 13.59 -0.44 15.09
C GLU A 76 12.31 -0.02 15.82
N ALA A 77 11.15 -0.14 15.16
CA ALA A 77 9.86 0.17 15.75
C ALA A 77 9.55 -0.70 16.98
N ARG A 78 9.93 -1.99 16.97
CA ARG A 78 9.75 -2.88 18.13
C ARG A 78 10.59 -2.46 19.30
N GLN A 79 11.85 -2.09 19.07
CA GLN A 79 12.73 -1.60 20.13
C GLN A 79 12.15 -0.34 20.80
N LYS A 80 11.66 0.60 19.99
CA LYS A 80 11.00 1.82 20.49
C LYS A 80 9.72 1.51 21.26
N ALA A 81 8.86 0.63 20.72
CA ALA A 81 7.60 0.27 21.38
C ALA A 81 7.82 -0.46 22.71
N MET A 82 8.80 -1.37 22.78
CA MET A 82 9.15 -2.07 24.02
C MET A 82 9.76 -1.14 25.07
N ALA A 83 10.54 -0.14 24.66
CA ALA A 83 11.04 0.89 25.56
C ALA A 83 9.91 1.78 26.11
N ASP A 84 8.99 2.22 25.24
CA ASP A 84 7.86 3.06 25.60
C ASP A 84 6.89 2.35 26.56
N VAL A 85 6.47 1.11 26.24
CA VAL A 85 5.56 0.34 27.10
C VAL A 85 6.18 0.04 28.46
N LYS A 86 7.49 -0.22 28.52
CA LYS A 86 8.20 -0.42 29.79
C LYS A 86 8.21 0.86 30.63
N ALA A 87 8.57 2.00 30.04
CA ALA A 87 8.60 3.28 30.74
C ALA A 87 7.21 3.67 31.29
N LYS A 88 6.15 3.44 30.51
CA LYS A 88 4.76 3.63 30.96
C LYS A 88 4.39 2.69 32.11
N ALA A 89 4.77 1.41 32.02
CA ALA A 89 4.50 0.44 33.07
C ALA A 89 5.23 0.78 34.38
N GLU A 90 6.47 1.27 34.31
CA GLU A 90 7.24 1.72 35.49
C GLU A 90 6.55 2.91 36.18
N GLN A 91 6.11 3.91 35.42
CA GLN A 91 5.36 5.04 35.96
C GLN A 91 4.03 4.62 36.62
N LEU A 92 3.30 3.70 35.99
CA LEU A 92 2.05 3.19 36.55
C LEU A 92 2.27 2.38 37.84
N ALA A 93 3.35 1.60 37.91
CA ALA A 93 3.70 0.84 39.10
C ALA A 93 4.07 1.77 40.27
N GLU A 94 4.88 2.81 40.01
CA GLU A 94 5.24 3.83 41.01
C GLU A 94 4.00 4.53 41.58
N LEU A 95 3.08 4.96 40.70
CA LEU A 95 1.83 5.61 41.12
C LEU A 95 0.89 4.67 41.89
N ALA A 96 0.95 3.36 41.61
CA ALA A 96 0.18 2.35 42.32
C ALA A 96 0.85 1.88 43.63
N GLY A 97 2.08 2.32 43.92
CA GLY A 97 2.84 1.92 45.11
C GLY A 97 3.30 0.45 45.06
N VAL A 98 3.53 -0.09 43.86
CA VAL A 98 3.95 -1.48 43.66
C VAL A 98 5.25 -1.55 42.86
N THR A 99 5.95 -2.67 42.91
CA THR A 99 7.17 -2.88 42.12
C THR A 99 6.84 -3.57 40.79
N LEU A 100 7.33 -3.03 39.68
CA LEU A 100 7.17 -3.64 38.36
C LEU A 100 7.99 -4.93 38.25
N GLY A 101 7.34 -6.04 37.96
CA GLY A 101 7.96 -7.36 37.76
C GLY A 101 8.32 -7.65 36.30
N LYS A 102 8.56 -8.93 35.99
CA LYS A 102 8.90 -9.39 34.63
C LYS A 102 7.66 -9.37 33.71
N PRO A 103 7.84 -9.17 32.39
CA PRO A 103 6.76 -9.39 31.42
C PRO A 103 6.23 -10.83 31.52
N THR A 104 4.91 -10.99 31.59
CA THR A 104 4.22 -12.29 31.62
C THR A 104 3.47 -12.57 30.32
N TYR A 105 3.17 -11.52 29.55
CA TYR A 105 2.53 -11.61 28.25
C TYR A 105 3.06 -10.51 27.34
N VAL A 106 3.34 -10.85 26.08
CA VAL A 106 3.72 -9.91 25.03
C VAL A 106 2.93 -10.29 23.77
N SER A 107 2.28 -9.30 23.17
CA SER A 107 1.57 -9.44 21.91
C SER A 107 1.87 -8.26 21.00
N GLU A 108 2.13 -8.57 19.73
CA GLU A 108 2.39 -7.58 18.69
C GLU A 108 1.24 -7.58 17.68
N GLY A 109 0.64 -6.42 17.48
CA GLY A 109 -0.23 -6.14 16.35
C GLY A 109 0.50 -5.26 15.36
N ALA A 110 0.96 -5.83 14.25
CA ALA A 110 1.45 -5.06 13.12
C ALA A 110 0.27 -4.59 12.27
N GLN A 111 0.26 -3.31 11.89
CA GLN A 111 -0.63 -2.81 10.85
C GLN A 111 0.16 -2.70 9.54
N PRO A 112 -0.47 -2.92 8.37
CA PRO A 112 0.15 -2.64 7.09
C PRO A 112 0.62 -1.17 7.05
N PRO A 113 1.76 -0.85 6.43
CA PRO A 113 2.21 0.53 6.26
C PRO A 113 1.09 1.35 5.62
N ILE A 114 0.72 2.45 6.26
CA ILE A 114 -0.34 3.33 5.75
C ILE A 114 0.35 4.37 4.86
N TYR A 115 -0.11 4.48 3.62
CA TYR A 115 0.28 5.55 2.73
C TYR A 115 -0.40 6.84 3.20
N LYS A 116 0.39 7.84 3.63
CA LYS A 116 -0.15 9.17 3.93
C LYS A 116 -0.17 9.99 2.65
N ASP A 117 -1.33 10.08 2.02
CA ASP A 117 -1.53 10.99 0.89
C ASP A 117 -1.76 12.41 1.40
N ILE A 118 -0.72 13.23 1.32
CA ILE A 118 -0.73 14.64 1.73
C ILE A 118 -1.71 15.45 0.85
N ALA A 119 -1.96 15.02 -0.40
CA ALA A 119 -2.93 15.68 -1.27
C ALA A 119 -4.37 15.49 -0.77
N TYR A 120 -4.69 14.32 -0.22
CA TYR A 120 -6.00 14.05 0.38
C TYR A 120 -6.25 14.88 1.66
N GLU A 121 -5.22 15.09 2.49
CA GLU A 121 -5.31 15.99 3.65
C GLU A 121 -5.48 17.47 3.25
N MET A 122 -4.81 17.93 2.19
CA MET A 122 -4.97 19.29 1.67
C MET A 122 -6.32 19.53 0.98
N GLU A 123 -6.87 18.52 0.30
CA GLU A 123 -8.21 18.56 -0.29
C GLU A 123 -9.29 18.66 0.80
N MET A 124 -9.15 17.91 1.88
CA MET A 124 -10.00 18.00 3.08
C MET A 124 -9.86 19.34 3.82
N ALA A 125 -8.72 20.02 3.67
CA ALA A 125 -8.44 21.33 4.28
C ALA A 125 -8.79 22.53 3.37
N GLY A 126 -9.32 22.30 2.16
CA GLY A 126 -9.80 23.35 1.26
C GLY A 126 -8.71 24.21 0.61
N GLY A 127 -7.48 23.69 0.48
CA GLY A 127 -6.37 24.40 -0.15
C GLY A 127 -6.43 24.40 -1.69
N PRO A 128 -5.99 25.46 -2.39
CA PRO A 128 -5.90 25.46 -3.84
C PRO A 128 -4.80 24.50 -4.32
N ILE A 129 -5.13 23.57 -5.22
CA ILE A 129 -4.18 22.67 -5.87
C ILE A 129 -3.53 23.43 -7.04
N PRO A 130 -2.22 23.76 -7.01
CA PRO A 130 -1.56 24.37 -8.14
C PRO A 130 -1.41 23.34 -9.27
N MET A 131 -2.01 23.59 -10.43
CA MET A 131 -1.79 22.78 -11.64
C MET A 131 -0.39 23.04 -12.20
N PRO A 132 0.51 22.04 -12.28
CA PRO A 132 1.77 22.18 -12.99
C PRO A 132 1.58 22.03 -14.51
N ALA A 133 2.49 22.67 -15.26
CA ALA A 133 2.64 22.58 -16.72
C ALA A 133 2.94 21.12 -17.18
N PRO A 134 2.89 20.80 -18.50
CA PRO A 134 3.00 19.43 -19.00
C PRO A 134 4.44 18.89 -18.88
N ALA A 135 4.77 18.44 -17.68
CA ALA A 135 5.84 17.47 -17.40
C ALA A 135 5.19 16.09 -17.25
N PRO A 136 5.95 14.97 -17.39
CA PRO A 136 5.44 13.68 -16.93
C PRO A 136 4.91 13.88 -15.51
N PRO A 137 3.70 13.39 -15.19
CA PRO A 137 3.05 13.69 -13.92
C PRO A 137 4.04 13.40 -12.79
N PRO A 138 4.36 14.36 -11.91
CA PRO A 138 5.38 14.17 -10.89
C PRO A 138 4.87 13.12 -9.89
N ILE A 139 5.37 11.91 -10.03
CA ILE A 139 5.05 10.80 -9.14
C ILE A 139 5.87 11.00 -7.87
N SER A 140 5.23 11.53 -6.83
CA SER A 140 5.84 11.74 -5.52
C SER A 140 5.42 10.59 -4.60
N PRO A 141 6.36 9.76 -4.11
CA PRO A 141 6.06 8.59 -3.28
C PRO A 141 5.57 8.91 -1.87
N GLY A 142 5.44 10.19 -1.51
CA GLY A 142 5.05 10.63 -0.17
C GLY A 142 6.02 10.14 0.91
N GLU A 143 5.57 10.24 2.17
CA GLU A 143 6.21 9.58 3.29
C GLU A 143 5.40 8.33 3.68
N MET A 144 6.11 7.24 3.97
CA MET A 144 5.52 6.02 4.47
C MET A 144 5.85 5.87 5.95
N GLU A 145 4.81 5.71 6.79
CA GLU A 145 4.99 5.45 8.20
C GLU A 145 4.83 3.96 8.49
N VAL A 146 5.84 3.37 9.15
CA VAL A 146 5.79 2.01 9.67
C VAL A 146 5.37 2.08 11.12
N SER A 147 4.17 1.60 11.43
CA SER A 147 3.63 1.57 12.78
C SER A 147 3.38 0.15 13.26
N LEU A 148 3.56 -0.06 14.56
CA LEU A 148 3.20 -1.29 15.25
C LEU A 148 2.70 -0.98 16.64
N THR A 149 1.84 -1.84 17.16
CA THR A 149 1.29 -1.75 18.51
C THR A 149 1.73 -2.97 19.29
N VAL A 150 2.35 -2.75 20.45
CA VAL A 150 2.71 -3.82 21.38
C VAL A 150 1.83 -3.71 22.62
N GLN A 151 1.33 -4.85 23.07
CA GLN A 151 0.66 -5.00 24.36
C GLN A 151 1.52 -5.90 25.25
N VAL A 152 1.83 -5.41 26.45
CA VAL A 152 2.62 -6.15 27.43
C VAL A 152 1.89 -6.17 28.76
N ALA A 153 1.75 -7.35 29.35
CA ALA A 153 1.37 -7.49 30.74
C ALA A 153 2.61 -7.78 31.58
N TYR A 154 2.75 -7.10 32.71
CA TYR A 154 3.84 -7.29 33.66
C TYR A 154 3.30 -7.94 34.94
N ALA A 155 4.12 -8.78 35.56
CA ALA A 155 3.88 -9.18 36.93
C ALA A 155 4.00 -7.96 37.86
N ILE A 156 3.27 -7.98 38.97
CA ILE A 156 3.41 -7.02 40.06
C ILE A 156 4.10 -7.74 41.20
N LEU A 157 5.11 -7.11 41.79
CA LEU A 157 5.81 -7.60 42.98
C LEU A 157 5.37 -6.77 44.19
N GLU A 158 5.22 -7.45 45.33
CA GLU A 158 4.99 -6.83 46.64
C GLU A 158 6.18 -5.97 47.08
#